data_AF-A0A9P8IBJ1-F1
#
_entry.id   AF-A0A9P8IBJ1-F1
#
_cell.length_a   1.000
_cell.length_b   1.000
_cell.length_c   1.000
_cell.angle_alpha   90.00
_cell.angle_beta   90.00
_cell.angle_gamma   90.00
#
_symmetry.space_group_name_H-M   'P 1'
#
loop_
_entity.id
_entity.type
_entity.pdbx_description
1 polymer ?
#
loop_
_entity_poly.entity_id
_entity_poly.type
_entity_poly.pdbx_seq_one_letter_code
_entity_poly.pdbx_strand_id
1 'polypeptide(L)'
;MINGQVNLYDAIRRRVDFKQGQKEYKLRTDQSLPTLIVRPRGWHLEEKHFTVDGEPISGSLFDFGLYFFNSAEELVKRGTGPYFYLPKMESHLEARLWNDVFNLSQDYIAMPRGTIRGTVLIETILAAFEMDEIIYELRDHSSGLNCGRWDYIFSVIKKFRQNSNFVLPDRSAVTMTVPFMDAYVKLLIKTCHRRGVHAMGGMAAQIPIKDDPKANEVAMQNVYADKLREVKAGHDGTWVAHPALASIASEVFNKHMPTPNQMFVRREDVSITRNDLLNMNVPGKITEAGIRKNLDIGLGYMEGWLRGVGCIPINYLMEDAATAEVSRSQLWQWARHGVVTAEGKKVDKAYCLNLLRQQADALAARAPKGSKYHLAAQYFAGQVTGEDYADFLTT
;
A
#
# COMPACT_ATOMS: atom_id res chain seq x y z
N MET A 1 -5.98 17.68 -1.51
CA MET A 1 -4.68 17.70 -2.18
C MET A 1 -3.89 18.97 -1.89
N ILE A 2 -4.34 20.16 -2.29
CA ILE A 2 -3.59 21.43 -2.07
C ILE A 2 -3.20 21.65 -0.59
N ASN A 3 -4.13 21.42 0.35
CA ASN A 3 -3.81 21.49 1.79
C ASN A 3 -2.69 20.52 2.19
N GLY A 4 -2.58 19.36 1.54
CA GLY A 4 -1.46 18.44 1.77
C GLY A 4 -0.11 19.04 1.37
N GLN A 5 -0.05 19.73 0.24
CA GLN A 5 1.16 20.45 -0.19
C GLN A 5 1.52 21.59 0.77
N VAL A 6 0.52 22.35 1.25
CA VAL A 6 0.73 23.40 2.28
C VAL A 6 1.26 22.80 3.58
N ASN A 7 0.65 21.72 4.06
CA ASN A 7 1.10 21.03 5.28
C ASN A 7 2.55 20.53 5.15
N LEU A 8 2.93 19.98 4.00
CA LEU A 8 4.31 19.53 3.73
C LEU A 8 5.28 20.71 3.66
N TYR A 9 4.90 21.80 2.99
CA TYR A 9 5.68 23.03 2.90
C TYR A 9 6.03 23.58 4.29
N ASP A 10 5.03 23.65 5.18
CA ASP A 10 5.19 24.13 6.55
C ASP A 10 5.95 23.13 7.43
N ALA A 11 5.72 21.82 7.27
CA ALA A 11 6.43 20.78 8.03
C ALA A 11 7.94 20.85 7.79
N ILE A 12 8.35 21.01 6.53
CA ILE A 12 9.76 21.10 6.13
C ILE A 12 10.43 22.33 6.74
N ARG A 13 9.69 23.45 6.80
CA ARG A 13 10.15 24.71 7.39
C ARG A 13 10.01 24.75 8.92
N ARG A 14 9.55 23.65 9.52
CA ARG A 14 9.26 23.50 10.96
C ARG A 14 8.23 24.50 11.49
N ARG A 15 7.23 24.81 10.68
CA ARG A 15 6.14 25.75 10.96
C ARG A 15 4.77 25.08 11.07
N VAL A 16 4.66 23.79 10.77
CA VAL A 16 3.39 23.08 10.87
C VAL A 16 2.94 22.99 12.33
N ASP A 17 1.69 23.37 12.55
CA ASP A 17 0.99 23.21 13.80
C ASP A 17 -0.47 22.84 13.53
N PHE A 18 -1.19 22.45 14.58
CA PHE A 18 -2.61 22.16 14.48
C PHE A 18 -3.30 22.47 15.81
N LYS A 19 -4.49 23.08 15.74
CA LYS A 19 -5.31 23.37 16.92
C LYS A 19 -6.67 22.70 16.79
N GLN A 20 -7.06 21.96 17.82
CA GLN A 20 -8.37 21.32 17.93
C GLN A 20 -9.00 21.65 19.28
N GLY A 21 -9.93 22.61 19.27
CA GLY A 21 -10.49 23.16 20.51
C GLY A 21 -9.39 23.78 21.38
N GLN A 22 -9.19 23.25 22.58
CA GLN A 22 -8.14 23.69 23.51
C GLN A 22 -6.81 22.94 23.32
N LYS A 23 -6.76 21.89 22.51
CA LYS A 23 -5.52 21.14 22.25
C LYS A 23 -4.73 21.80 21.13
N GLU A 24 -3.43 21.93 21.35
CA GLU A 24 -2.47 22.43 20.37
C GLU A 24 -1.41 21.34 20.10
N TYR A 25 -1.05 21.18 18.84
CA TYR A 25 -0.08 20.20 18.37
C TYR A 25 1.02 20.93 17.61
N LYS A 26 2.28 20.68 18.00
CA LYS A 26 3.48 21.26 17.38
C LYS A 26 4.54 20.19 17.19
N LEU A 27 5.50 20.46 16.31
CA LEU A 27 6.67 19.62 16.17
C LEU A 27 7.50 19.61 17.45
N ARG A 28 8.02 18.43 17.79
CA ARG A 28 8.96 18.27 18.91
C ARG A 28 10.29 18.94 18.59
N THR A 29 10.89 19.56 19.60
CA THR A 29 12.20 20.23 19.51
C THR A 29 13.28 19.50 20.31
N ASP A 30 12.92 18.48 21.07
CA ASP A 30 13.76 17.73 22.01
C ASP A 30 14.31 16.42 21.43
N GLN A 31 14.01 16.11 20.17
CA GLN A 31 14.52 14.95 19.46
C GLN A 31 14.61 15.20 17.96
N SER A 32 15.37 14.35 17.26
CA SER A 32 15.38 14.32 15.80
C SER A 32 13.99 13.97 15.27
N LEU A 33 13.53 14.75 14.30
CA LEU A 33 12.27 14.50 13.62
C LEU A 33 12.44 13.35 12.61
N PRO A 34 11.38 12.53 12.39
CA PRO A 34 11.40 11.53 11.32
C PRO A 34 11.68 12.16 9.96
N THR A 35 12.40 11.42 9.10
CA THR A 35 12.64 11.83 7.72
C THR A 35 11.33 11.81 6.94
N LEU A 36 11.03 12.91 6.24
CA LEU A 36 9.84 13.05 5.41
C LEU A 36 10.07 12.41 4.04
N ILE A 37 9.14 11.56 3.60
CA ILE A 37 9.12 10.93 2.26
C ILE A 37 7.70 11.06 1.71
N VAL A 38 7.55 11.53 0.47
CA VAL A 38 6.24 11.76 -0.15
C VAL A 38 5.89 10.63 -1.12
N ARG A 39 4.68 10.08 -1.00
CA ARG A 39 4.13 9.11 -1.95
C ARG A 39 3.14 9.81 -2.90
N PRO A 40 3.53 10.16 -4.15
CA PRO A 40 2.58 10.69 -5.13
C PRO A 40 1.56 9.62 -5.54
N ARG A 41 0.50 10.05 -6.24
CA ARG A 41 -0.39 9.14 -6.97
C ARG A 41 0.38 8.27 -7.98
N GLY A 42 -0.15 7.09 -8.29
CA GLY A 42 0.41 6.20 -9.31
C GLY A 42 0.04 6.63 -10.74
N TRP A 43 0.74 6.09 -11.74
CA TRP A 43 0.69 6.57 -13.13
C TRP A 43 -0.71 6.56 -13.79
N HIS A 44 -1.62 5.73 -13.31
CA HIS A 44 -2.98 5.59 -13.83
C HIS A 44 -3.96 6.68 -13.36
N LEU A 45 -3.56 7.54 -12.41
CA LEU A 45 -4.44 8.59 -11.88
C LEU A 45 -4.15 9.94 -12.51
N GLU A 46 -5.22 10.65 -12.85
CA GLU A 46 -5.17 12.02 -13.38
C GLU A 46 -5.44 13.06 -12.29
N GLU A 47 -5.03 14.30 -12.56
CA GLU A 47 -5.47 15.50 -11.84
C GLU A 47 -6.43 16.31 -12.72
N LYS A 48 -7.72 15.94 -12.66
CA LYS A 48 -8.77 16.53 -13.51
C LYS A 48 -9.00 18.03 -13.34
N HIS A 49 -8.45 18.66 -12.30
CA HIS A 49 -8.61 20.11 -12.08
C HIS A 49 -7.47 20.93 -12.68
N PHE A 50 -6.47 20.29 -13.29
CA PHE A 50 -5.37 20.97 -13.98
C PHE A 50 -5.17 20.35 -15.36
N THR A 51 -5.38 21.15 -16.40
CA THR A 51 -5.30 20.69 -17.79
C THR A 51 -4.11 21.31 -18.52
N VAL A 52 -3.50 20.55 -19.41
CA VAL A 52 -2.48 21.01 -20.37
C VAL A 52 -3.01 20.68 -21.76
N ASP A 53 -3.12 21.69 -22.61
CA ASP A 53 -3.71 21.57 -23.95
C ASP A 53 -5.12 20.95 -23.97
N GLY A 54 -5.88 21.17 -22.89
CA GLY A 54 -7.26 20.68 -22.74
C GLY A 54 -7.39 19.33 -22.05
N GLU A 55 -6.31 18.58 -21.87
CA GLU A 55 -6.33 17.24 -21.25
C GLU A 55 -5.89 17.29 -19.78
N PRO A 56 -6.51 16.52 -18.87
CA PRO A 56 -6.04 16.36 -17.50
C PRO A 56 -4.57 15.93 -17.43
N ILE A 57 -3.78 16.56 -16.56
CA ILE A 57 -2.40 16.14 -16.33
C ILE A 57 -2.35 14.84 -15.49
N SER A 58 -1.24 14.10 -15.60
CA SER A 58 -0.93 13.01 -14.66
C SER A 58 -0.92 13.50 -13.21
N GLY A 59 -1.67 12.82 -12.34
CA GLY A 59 -1.66 13.06 -10.90
C GLY A 59 -0.30 12.79 -10.26
N SER A 60 0.46 11.82 -10.80
CA SER A 60 1.84 11.54 -10.38
C SER A 60 2.74 12.76 -10.57
N LEU A 61 2.71 13.35 -11.77
CA LEU A 61 3.51 14.53 -12.10
C LEU A 61 3.05 15.77 -11.32
N PHE A 62 1.75 15.92 -11.11
CA PHE A 62 1.20 17.03 -10.32
C PHE A 62 1.69 16.98 -8.87
N ASP A 63 1.56 15.81 -8.22
CA ASP A 63 1.96 15.63 -6.82
C ASP A 63 3.47 15.80 -6.62
N PHE A 64 4.26 15.14 -7.49
CA PHE A 64 5.72 15.23 -7.49
C PHE A 64 6.18 16.67 -7.75
N GLY A 65 5.67 17.30 -8.82
CA GLY A 65 6.12 18.60 -9.28
C GLY A 65 5.88 19.68 -8.24
N LEU A 66 4.69 19.73 -7.63
CA LEU A 66 4.40 20.69 -6.57
C LEU A 66 5.29 20.50 -5.34
N TYR A 67 5.48 19.26 -4.89
CA TYR A 67 6.31 18.99 -3.71
C TYR A 67 7.77 19.34 -3.97
N PHE A 68 8.33 18.84 -5.08
CA PHE A 68 9.71 19.08 -5.48
C PHE A 68 9.99 20.58 -5.62
N PHE A 69 9.20 21.27 -6.45
CA PHE A 69 9.42 22.69 -6.74
C PHE A 69 9.40 23.56 -5.48
N ASN A 70 8.48 23.31 -4.56
CA ASN A 70 8.32 24.14 -3.37
C ASN A 70 9.26 23.78 -2.20
N SER A 71 9.91 22.61 -2.25
CA SER A 71 10.57 22.05 -1.07
C SER A 71 12.00 21.56 -1.29
N ALA A 72 12.42 21.24 -2.52
CA ALA A 72 13.68 20.56 -2.78
C ALA A 72 14.91 21.33 -2.27
N GLU A 73 15.01 22.63 -2.57
CA GLU A 73 16.13 23.44 -2.07
C GLU A 73 16.15 23.54 -0.54
N GLU A 74 14.98 23.72 0.10
CA GLU A 74 14.89 23.87 1.55
C GLU A 74 15.26 22.56 2.27
N LEU A 75 14.86 21.42 1.70
CA LEU A 75 15.27 20.10 2.19
C LEU A 75 16.79 19.96 2.14
N VAL A 76 17.41 20.30 1.01
CA VAL A 76 18.89 20.24 0.85
C VAL A 76 19.60 21.20 1.81
N LYS A 77 19.13 22.45 1.95
CA LYS A 77 19.67 23.42 2.92
C LYS A 77 19.63 22.91 4.36
N ARG A 78 18.67 22.04 4.68
CA ARG A 78 18.52 21.41 6.01
C ARG A 78 19.29 20.11 6.19
N GLY A 79 20.05 19.67 5.19
CA GLY A 79 20.81 18.42 5.23
C GLY A 79 19.99 17.17 4.93
N THR A 80 18.83 17.31 4.29
CA THR A 80 18.03 16.19 3.77
C THR A 80 17.90 16.31 2.24
N GLY A 81 16.93 15.64 1.63
CA GLY A 81 16.68 15.73 0.20
C GLY A 81 15.21 15.49 -0.15
N PRO A 82 14.83 15.77 -1.41
CA PRO A 82 13.51 15.45 -1.94
C PRO A 82 13.36 13.93 -2.12
N TYR A 83 12.64 13.30 -1.19
CA TYR A 83 12.49 11.85 -1.11
C TYR A 83 11.08 11.40 -1.46
N PHE A 84 10.98 10.32 -2.24
CA PHE A 84 9.73 9.82 -2.79
C PHE A 84 9.52 8.32 -2.56
N TYR A 85 8.24 7.94 -2.43
CA TYR A 85 7.79 6.55 -2.48
C TYR A 85 6.97 6.34 -3.75
N LEU A 86 7.39 5.43 -4.64
CA LEU A 86 6.81 5.30 -5.99
C LEU A 86 5.88 4.08 -6.05
N PRO A 87 4.55 4.27 -6.15
CA PRO A 87 3.59 3.17 -6.05
C PRO A 87 3.27 2.51 -7.39
N LYS A 88 2.79 1.27 -7.31
CA LYS A 88 2.03 0.55 -8.35
C LYS A 88 2.69 0.45 -9.74
N MET A 89 4.02 0.55 -9.83
CA MET A 89 4.67 0.35 -11.12
C MET A 89 4.51 -1.10 -11.60
N GLU A 90 4.37 -1.29 -12.90
CA GLU A 90 4.24 -2.62 -13.51
C GLU A 90 5.43 -3.00 -14.42
N SER A 91 6.33 -2.06 -14.73
CA SER A 91 7.52 -2.32 -15.54
C SER A 91 8.72 -1.42 -15.17
N HIS A 92 9.94 -1.89 -15.45
CA HIS A 92 11.16 -1.07 -15.42
C HIS A 92 11.09 0.15 -16.35
N LEU A 93 10.31 0.11 -17.43
CA LEU A 93 10.11 1.28 -18.30
C LEU A 93 9.37 2.42 -17.58
N GLU A 94 8.50 2.10 -16.62
CA GLU A 94 7.85 3.10 -15.76
C GLU A 94 8.84 3.66 -14.72
N ALA A 95 9.82 2.85 -14.30
CA ALA A 95 10.93 3.32 -13.48
C ALA A 95 11.86 4.25 -14.27
N ARG A 96 12.09 3.97 -15.57
CA ARG A 96 12.79 4.88 -16.48
C ARG A 96 12.05 6.21 -16.63
N LEU A 97 10.72 6.18 -16.78
CA LEU A 97 9.92 7.40 -16.84
C LEU A 97 10.12 8.26 -15.57
N TRP A 98 10.11 7.65 -14.38
CA TRP A 98 10.46 8.38 -13.15
C TRP A 98 11.87 8.94 -13.16
N ASN A 99 12.85 8.17 -13.64
CA ASN A 99 14.23 8.63 -13.75
C ASN A 99 14.35 9.86 -14.67
N ASP A 100 13.65 9.86 -15.81
CA ASP A 100 13.62 10.99 -16.74
C ASP A 100 12.96 12.22 -16.11
N VAL A 101 11.87 12.04 -15.37
CA VAL A 101 11.22 13.11 -14.59
C VAL A 101 12.15 13.70 -13.54
N PHE A 102 12.86 12.85 -12.79
CA PHE A 102 13.83 13.29 -11.78
C PHE A 102 14.97 14.06 -12.43
N ASN A 103 15.48 13.55 -13.54
CA ASN A 103 16.55 14.21 -14.27
C ASN A 103 16.12 15.59 -14.77
N LEU A 104 14.99 15.67 -15.47
CA LEU A 104 14.47 16.95 -15.95
C LEU A 104 14.29 17.97 -14.81
N SER A 105 13.76 17.51 -13.68
CA SER A 105 13.48 18.38 -12.52
C SER A 105 14.76 18.89 -11.87
N GLN A 106 15.79 18.05 -11.77
CA GLN A 106 17.11 18.44 -11.29
C GLN A 106 17.80 19.44 -12.22
N ASP A 107 17.70 19.23 -13.54
CA ASP A 107 18.24 20.18 -14.52
C ASP A 107 17.56 21.55 -14.39
N TYR A 108 16.24 21.55 -14.24
CA TYR A 108 15.42 22.75 -14.17
C TYR A 108 15.83 23.69 -13.02
N ILE A 109 16.27 23.15 -11.88
CA ILE A 109 16.73 23.94 -10.72
C ILE A 109 18.25 23.85 -10.47
N ALA A 110 19.01 23.33 -11.44
CA ALA A 110 20.45 23.08 -11.32
C ALA A 110 20.86 22.27 -10.06
N MET A 111 20.04 21.28 -9.68
CA MET A 111 20.31 20.37 -8.57
C MET A 111 21.17 19.19 -9.04
N PRO A 112 22.18 18.74 -8.27
CA PRO A 112 23.00 17.60 -8.65
C PRO A 112 22.21 16.30 -8.88
N ARG A 113 22.69 15.45 -9.79
CA ARG A 113 22.14 14.09 -10.02
C ARG A 113 22.20 13.25 -8.75
N GLY A 114 21.19 12.41 -8.55
CA GLY A 114 21.08 11.59 -7.34
C GLY A 114 20.76 12.32 -6.04
N THR A 115 20.43 13.62 -6.08
CA THR A 115 19.88 14.32 -4.91
C THR A 115 18.43 13.90 -4.63
N ILE A 116 17.61 13.71 -5.68
CA ILE A 116 16.31 13.04 -5.53
C ILE A 116 16.54 11.58 -5.16
N ARG A 117 15.74 11.06 -4.22
CA ARG A 117 15.73 9.63 -3.90
C ARG A 117 14.35 9.02 -3.96
N GLY A 118 14.22 7.85 -4.56
CA GLY A 118 12.98 7.10 -4.73
C GLY A 118 13.06 5.70 -4.14
N THR A 119 12.12 5.35 -3.27
CA THR A 119 11.87 3.96 -2.84
C THR A 119 10.67 3.42 -3.59
N VAL A 120 10.82 2.29 -4.28
CA VAL A 120 9.76 1.72 -5.13
C VAL A 120 8.96 0.68 -4.36
N LEU A 121 7.63 0.75 -4.40
CA LEU A 121 6.80 -0.35 -3.92
C LEU A 121 6.71 -1.43 -5.00
N ILE A 122 7.24 -2.63 -4.72
CA ILE A 122 7.03 -3.79 -5.61
C ILE A 122 5.70 -4.42 -5.25
N GLU A 123 4.63 -3.69 -5.50
CA GLU A 123 3.27 -4.07 -5.09
C GLU A 123 2.40 -4.51 -6.26
N THR A 124 3.03 -4.86 -7.38
CA THR A 124 2.40 -5.49 -8.54
C THR A 124 3.12 -6.79 -8.88
N ILE A 125 2.39 -7.79 -9.38
CA ILE A 125 2.98 -9.09 -9.71
C ILE A 125 3.99 -8.97 -10.86
N LEU A 126 3.79 -8.04 -11.79
CA LEU A 126 4.70 -7.83 -12.92
C LEU A 126 6.04 -7.24 -12.46
N ALA A 127 6.01 -6.25 -11.56
CA ALA A 127 7.23 -5.65 -11.01
C ALA A 127 8.10 -6.65 -10.23
N ALA A 128 7.52 -7.73 -9.67
CA ALA A 128 8.31 -8.78 -9.01
C ALA A 128 9.23 -9.55 -9.97
N PHE A 129 8.95 -9.54 -11.28
CA PHE A 129 9.81 -10.15 -12.29
C PHE A 129 10.87 -9.18 -12.84
N GLU A 130 10.78 -7.89 -12.52
CA GLU A 130 11.62 -6.82 -13.07
C GLU A 130 12.31 -6.00 -11.97
N MET A 131 12.44 -6.54 -10.75
CA MET A 131 12.98 -5.81 -9.61
C MET A 131 14.41 -5.28 -9.87
N ASP A 132 15.23 -6.05 -10.57
CA ASP A 132 16.62 -5.70 -10.84
C ASP A 132 16.73 -4.61 -11.90
N GLU A 133 15.92 -4.72 -12.94
CA GLU A 133 15.78 -3.72 -14.01
C GLU A 133 15.19 -2.42 -13.48
N ILE A 134 14.19 -2.47 -12.58
CA ILE A 134 13.65 -1.29 -11.89
C ILE A 134 14.74 -0.56 -11.11
N ILE A 135 15.59 -1.28 -10.36
CA ILE A 135 16.72 -0.67 -9.66
C ILE A 135 17.71 -0.09 -10.66
N TYR A 136 17.98 -0.76 -11.78
CA TYR A 136 18.92 -0.31 -12.80
C TYR A 136 18.48 1.00 -13.47
N GLU A 137 17.21 1.11 -13.84
CA GLU A 137 16.63 2.31 -14.46
C GLU A 137 16.64 3.51 -13.50
N LEU A 138 16.52 3.25 -12.19
CA LEU A 138 16.58 4.27 -11.14
C LEU A 138 17.94 4.34 -10.43
N ARG A 139 19.02 3.74 -10.96
CA ARG A 139 20.28 3.53 -10.18
C ARG A 139 20.89 4.77 -9.54
N ASP A 140 20.73 5.94 -10.16
CA ASP A 140 21.24 7.21 -9.62
C ASP A 140 20.35 7.76 -8.48
N HIS A 141 19.08 7.36 -8.47
CA HIS A 141 18.01 7.87 -7.60
C HIS A 141 17.42 6.82 -6.65
N SER A 142 17.78 5.55 -6.75
CA SER A 142 17.16 4.48 -5.96
C SER A 142 17.59 4.54 -4.49
N SER A 143 16.62 4.35 -3.60
CA SER A 143 16.82 4.13 -2.16
C SER A 143 16.40 2.73 -1.71
N GLY A 144 15.86 1.91 -2.60
CA GLY A 144 15.41 0.56 -2.29
C GLY A 144 14.03 0.22 -2.82
N LEU A 145 13.58 -0.96 -2.43
CA LEU A 145 12.28 -1.53 -2.75
C LEU A 145 11.49 -1.81 -1.47
N ASN A 146 10.16 -1.89 -1.57
CA ASN A 146 9.27 -2.20 -0.46
C ASN A 146 8.34 -3.38 -0.78
N CYS A 147 8.15 -4.23 0.24
CA CYS A 147 7.17 -5.32 0.21
C CYS A 147 5.74 -4.85 0.51
N GLY A 148 4.80 -5.10 -0.40
CA GLY A 148 3.36 -4.91 -0.22
C GLY A 148 2.60 -6.22 -0.02
N ARG A 149 1.45 -6.18 0.67
CA ARG A 149 0.54 -7.34 0.78
C ARG A 149 -0.71 -7.16 -0.06
N TRP A 150 -1.54 -6.17 0.27
CA TRP A 150 -2.87 -6.04 -0.35
C TRP A 150 -2.81 -5.68 -1.83
N ASP A 151 -2.03 -4.67 -2.20
CA ASP A 151 -1.85 -4.30 -3.60
C ASP A 151 -1.22 -5.44 -4.43
N TYR A 152 -0.26 -6.19 -3.85
CA TYR A 152 0.36 -7.31 -4.54
C TYR A 152 -0.63 -8.45 -4.83
N ILE A 153 -1.42 -8.85 -3.82
CA ILE A 153 -2.47 -9.87 -3.98
C ILE A 153 -3.54 -9.39 -4.95
N PHE A 154 -3.97 -8.13 -4.83
CA PHE A 154 -4.88 -7.50 -5.78
C PHE A 154 -4.33 -7.58 -7.21
N SER A 155 -3.06 -7.23 -7.42
CA SER A 155 -2.42 -7.30 -8.72
C SER A 155 -2.34 -8.72 -9.28
N VAL A 156 -2.08 -9.74 -8.44
CA VAL A 156 -2.13 -11.15 -8.83
C VAL A 156 -3.53 -11.50 -9.35
N ILE A 157 -4.58 -11.16 -8.59
CA ILE A 157 -5.96 -11.40 -9.00
C ILE A 157 -6.25 -10.66 -10.31
N LYS A 158 -5.94 -9.37 -10.41
CA LYS A 158 -6.17 -8.54 -11.61
C LYS A 158 -5.53 -9.16 -12.86
N LYS A 159 -4.25 -9.52 -12.80
CA LYS A 159 -3.49 -10.01 -13.96
C LYS A 159 -3.87 -11.42 -14.37
N PHE A 160 -4.21 -12.29 -13.41
CA PHE A 160 -4.60 -13.67 -13.66
C PHE A 160 -6.10 -13.93 -13.56
N ARG A 161 -6.92 -12.89 -13.62
CA ARG A 161 -8.36 -12.93 -13.33
C ARG A 161 -9.15 -13.97 -14.14
N GLN A 162 -8.70 -14.30 -15.36
CA GLN A 162 -9.33 -15.28 -16.23
C GLN A 162 -8.84 -16.72 -16.03
N ASN A 163 -7.84 -16.95 -15.17
CA ASN A 163 -7.27 -18.27 -14.94
C ASN A 163 -7.79 -18.86 -13.62
N SER A 164 -8.55 -19.95 -13.71
CA SER A 164 -9.13 -20.63 -12.55
C SER A 164 -8.09 -21.24 -11.60
N ASN A 165 -6.87 -21.49 -12.07
CA ASN A 165 -5.76 -21.96 -11.23
C ASN A 165 -5.17 -20.87 -10.31
N PHE A 166 -5.60 -19.62 -10.47
CA PHE A 166 -5.15 -18.46 -9.68
C PHE A 166 -6.21 -17.96 -8.71
N VAL A 167 -7.26 -18.74 -8.47
CA VAL A 167 -8.28 -18.41 -7.47
C VAL A 167 -7.69 -18.51 -6.07
N LEU A 168 -7.73 -17.41 -5.32
CA LEU A 168 -7.20 -17.34 -3.96
C LEU A 168 -8.31 -17.59 -2.92
N PRO A 169 -8.00 -18.21 -1.77
CA PRO A 169 -8.94 -18.36 -0.66
C PRO A 169 -9.21 -17.00 0.03
N ASP A 170 -9.98 -17.00 1.12
CA ASP A 170 -10.19 -15.81 1.95
C ASP A 170 -8.85 -15.07 2.20
N ARG A 171 -8.78 -13.75 1.93
CA ARG A 171 -7.52 -12.98 1.99
C ARG A 171 -6.76 -13.06 3.31
N SER A 172 -7.44 -13.37 4.42
CA SER A 172 -6.78 -13.59 5.71
C SER A 172 -5.84 -14.81 5.69
N ALA A 173 -6.14 -15.83 4.87
CA ALA A 173 -5.30 -17.01 4.67
C ALA A 173 -4.10 -16.74 3.76
N VAL A 174 -4.16 -15.70 2.93
CA VAL A 174 -3.07 -15.28 2.04
C VAL A 174 -2.07 -14.42 2.84
N THR A 175 -1.33 -15.04 3.76
CA THR A 175 -0.33 -14.40 4.63
C THR A 175 1.00 -14.16 3.92
N MET A 176 1.93 -13.44 4.54
CA MET A 176 3.29 -13.26 3.97
C MET A 176 4.14 -14.54 3.98
N THR A 177 3.62 -15.66 4.51
CA THR A 177 4.33 -16.95 4.60
C THR A 177 3.83 -17.99 3.62
N VAL A 178 2.79 -17.69 2.82
CA VAL A 178 2.33 -18.61 1.77
C VAL A 178 3.34 -18.63 0.62
N PRO A 179 3.40 -19.71 -0.20
CA PRO A 179 4.55 -19.96 -1.08
C PRO A 179 4.97 -18.78 -1.97
N PHE A 180 4.03 -18.20 -2.74
CA PHE A 180 4.37 -17.10 -3.64
C PHE A 180 4.73 -15.78 -2.93
N MET A 181 4.17 -15.52 -1.75
CA MET A 181 4.49 -14.33 -0.95
C MET A 181 5.87 -14.46 -0.28
N ASP A 182 6.20 -15.66 0.20
CA ASP A 182 7.52 -15.94 0.78
C ASP A 182 8.63 -15.88 -0.29
N ALA A 183 8.38 -16.45 -1.48
CA ALA A 183 9.27 -16.33 -2.63
C ALA A 183 9.51 -14.86 -3.02
N TYR A 184 8.43 -14.07 -3.07
CA TYR A 184 8.48 -12.64 -3.33
C TYR A 184 9.34 -11.87 -2.32
N VAL A 185 9.14 -12.09 -1.02
CA VAL A 185 9.93 -11.45 0.06
C VAL A 185 11.42 -11.81 -0.07
N LYS A 186 11.72 -13.10 -0.24
CA LYS A 186 13.12 -13.57 -0.35
C LYS A 186 13.81 -13.00 -1.59
N LEU A 187 13.13 -12.97 -2.73
CA LEU A 187 13.66 -12.41 -3.97
C LEU A 187 13.93 -10.91 -3.85
N LEU A 188 13.01 -10.15 -3.24
CA LEU A 188 13.17 -8.71 -3.04
C LEU A 188 14.40 -8.40 -2.18
N ILE A 189 14.54 -9.06 -1.03
CA ILE A 189 15.69 -8.87 -0.13
C ILE A 189 17.00 -9.18 -0.86
N LYS A 190 17.09 -10.35 -1.51
CA LYS A 190 18.27 -10.74 -2.28
C LYS A 190 18.62 -9.70 -3.35
N THR A 191 17.63 -9.24 -4.10
CA THR A 191 17.83 -8.31 -5.22
C THR A 191 18.30 -6.95 -4.72
N CYS A 192 17.62 -6.37 -3.73
CA CYS A 192 18.00 -5.10 -3.11
C CYS A 192 19.41 -5.15 -2.53
N HIS A 193 19.69 -6.16 -1.71
CA HIS A 193 20.97 -6.26 -1.01
C HIS A 193 22.11 -6.51 -1.98
N ARG A 194 21.92 -7.29 -3.04
CA ARG A 194 22.91 -7.43 -4.13
C ARG A 194 23.25 -6.09 -4.77
N ARG A 195 22.28 -5.19 -4.90
CA ARG A 195 22.45 -3.85 -5.49
C ARG A 195 22.84 -2.75 -4.49
N GLY A 196 22.92 -3.07 -3.20
CA GLY A 196 23.29 -2.10 -2.16
C GLY A 196 22.21 -1.05 -1.88
N VAL A 197 20.93 -1.43 -2.03
CA VAL A 197 19.77 -0.58 -1.72
C VAL A 197 18.89 -1.26 -0.67
N HIS A 198 17.98 -0.52 -0.04
CA HIS A 198 17.18 -1.07 1.07
C HIS A 198 16.09 -2.05 0.57
N ALA A 199 15.82 -3.08 1.37
CA ALA A 199 14.69 -3.99 1.29
C ALA A 199 13.73 -3.72 2.45
N MET A 200 12.65 -2.99 2.21
CA MET A 200 11.68 -2.63 3.24
C MET A 200 10.59 -3.69 3.40
N GLY A 201 10.23 -4.01 4.64
CA GLY A 201 9.12 -4.89 5.01
C GLY A 201 7.74 -4.23 4.88
N GLY A 202 6.70 -4.97 5.24
CA GLY A 202 5.31 -4.59 5.02
C GLY A 202 4.66 -3.78 6.15
N MET A 203 3.39 -3.47 5.94
CA MET A 203 2.56 -2.68 6.86
C MET A 203 2.02 -3.52 8.04
N ALA A 204 2.11 -2.99 9.26
CA ALA A 204 1.22 -3.35 10.36
C ALA A 204 0.18 -2.24 10.57
N ALA A 205 -1.08 -2.54 10.25
CA ALA A 205 -2.17 -1.57 10.20
C ALA A 205 -3.02 -1.51 11.49
N GLN A 206 -2.64 -2.28 12.52
CA GLN A 206 -3.42 -2.41 13.76
C GLN A 206 -3.57 -1.07 14.50
N ILE A 207 -4.79 -0.80 14.94
CA ILE A 207 -5.14 0.28 15.85
C ILE A 207 -5.31 -0.35 17.24
N PRO A 208 -4.63 0.17 18.29
CA PRO A 208 -4.78 -0.38 19.64
C PRO A 208 -6.25 -0.44 20.09
N ILE A 209 -6.65 -1.59 20.62
CA ILE A 209 -8.01 -1.88 21.07
C ILE A 209 -8.12 -1.52 22.55
N LYS A 210 -8.64 -0.32 22.84
CA LYS A 210 -8.66 0.21 24.22
C LYS A 210 -9.67 -0.50 25.12
N ASP A 211 -10.76 -0.98 24.54
CA ASP A 211 -11.91 -1.50 25.30
C ASP A 211 -11.87 -3.03 25.48
N ASP A 212 -10.87 -3.70 24.89
CA ASP A 212 -10.62 -5.14 25.05
C ASP A 212 -9.11 -5.41 25.17
N PRO A 213 -8.59 -5.42 26.42
CA PRO A 213 -7.16 -5.64 26.67
C PRO A 213 -6.63 -6.97 26.13
N LYS A 214 -7.44 -8.03 26.15
CA LYS A 214 -7.03 -9.36 25.70
C LYS A 214 -6.95 -9.43 24.18
N ALA A 215 -7.94 -8.88 23.47
CA ALA A 215 -7.87 -8.76 22.03
C ALA A 215 -6.71 -7.85 21.59
N ASN A 216 -6.46 -6.77 22.34
CA ASN A 216 -5.32 -5.89 22.11
C ASN A 216 -3.99 -6.62 22.27
N GLU A 217 -3.82 -7.39 23.34
CA GLU A 217 -2.59 -8.15 23.58
C GLU A 217 -2.31 -9.13 22.42
N VAL A 218 -3.33 -9.89 22.00
CA VAL A 218 -3.20 -10.79 20.84
C VAL A 218 -2.83 -10.02 19.57
N ALA A 219 -3.47 -8.88 19.31
CA ALA A 219 -3.17 -8.05 18.15
C ALA A 219 -1.72 -7.51 18.18
N MET A 220 -1.25 -7.03 19.33
CA MET A 220 0.12 -6.51 19.49
C MET A 220 1.15 -7.63 19.38
N GLN A 221 0.88 -8.82 19.90
CA GLN A 221 1.75 -9.99 19.73
C GLN A 221 1.86 -10.42 18.27
N ASN A 222 0.77 -10.35 17.50
CA ASN A 222 0.81 -10.61 16.06
C ASN A 222 1.68 -9.58 15.33
N VAL A 223 1.58 -8.29 15.69
CA VAL A 223 2.46 -7.24 15.15
C VAL A 223 3.92 -7.57 15.47
N TYR A 224 4.24 -7.91 16.74
CA TYR A 224 5.59 -8.28 17.14
C TYR A 224 6.12 -9.47 16.33
N ALA A 225 5.33 -10.55 16.22
CA ALA A 225 5.71 -11.75 15.48
C ALA A 225 5.95 -11.47 13.99
N ASP A 226 5.11 -10.64 13.37
CA ASP A 226 5.28 -10.23 11.98
C ASP A 226 6.55 -9.41 11.79
N LYS A 227 6.85 -8.46 12.68
CA LYS A 227 8.06 -7.64 12.59
C LYS A 227 9.32 -8.47 12.85
N LEU A 228 9.23 -9.43 13.76
CA LEU A 228 10.31 -10.36 14.05
C LEU A 228 10.63 -11.23 12.84
N ARG A 229 9.60 -11.71 12.13
CA ARG A 229 9.77 -12.44 10.87
C ARG A 229 10.46 -11.58 9.82
N GLU A 230 10.07 -10.31 9.67
CA GLU A 230 10.63 -9.40 8.67
C GLU A 230 12.12 -9.12 8.92
N VAL A 231 12.49 -8.72 10.14
CA VAL A 231 13.90 -8.44 10.47
C VAL A 231 14.76 -9.69 10.32
N LYS A 232 14.27 -10.86 10.77
CA LYS A 232 14.99 -12.14 10.61
C LYS A 232 15.13 -12.59 9.17
N ALA A 233 14.20 -12.21 8.29
CA ALA A 233 14.30 -12.53 6.85
C ALA A 233 15.39 -11.71 6.15
N GLY A 234 15.77 -10.56 6.71
CA GLY A 234 16.75 -9.66 6.14
C GLY A 234 16.21 -8.27 5.77
N HIS A 235 14.99 -7.89 6.14
CA HIS A 235 14.51 -6.53 5.85
C HIS A 235 15.29 -5.46 6.63
N ASP A 236 15.52 -4.30 6.02
CA ASP A 236 16.22 -3.16 6.66
C ASP A 236 15.31 -2.27 7.49
N GLY A 237 14.00 -2.46 7.36
CA GLY A 237 12.99 -1.68 8.08
C GLY A 237 11.60 -2.19 7.80
N THR A 238 10.59 -1.56 8.41
CA THR A 238 9.20 -1.99 8.35
C THR A 238 8.24 -0.80 8.39
N TRP A 239 6.97 -1.02 8.02
CA TRP A 239 5.89 -0.04 8.14
C TRP A 239 4.93 -0.32 9.30
N VAL A 240 4.40 0.77 9.86
CA VAL A 240 3.28 0.81 10.82
C VAL A 240 2.33 1.95 10.45
N ALA A 241 1.03 1.76 10.63
CA ALA A 241 0.03 2.78 10.28
C ALA A 241 -0.37 3.68 11.48
N HIS A 242 0.00 3.27 12.70
CA HIS A 242 -0.39 3.97 13.93
C HIS A 242 0.84 4.23 14.83
N PRO A 243 1.03 5.44 15.38
CA PRO A 243 2.20 5.78 16.19
C PRO A 243 2.44 4.87 17.39
N ALA A 244 1.38 4.32 17.99
CA ALA A 244 1.49 3.38 19.11
C ALA A 244 2.19 2.06 18.75
N LEU A 245 2.26 1.68 17.47
CA LEU A 245 2.99 0.50 17.02
C LEU A 245 4.48 0.78 16.78
N ALA A 246 4.89 2.05 16.72
CA ALA A 246 6.27 2.43 16.41
C ALA A 246 7.26 1.91 17.47
N SER A 247 6.86 1.89 18.75
CA SER A 247 7.69 1.33 19.83
C SER A 247 7.92 -0.17 19.65
N ILE A 248 6.87 -0.94 19.35
CA ILE A 248 6.95 -2.39 19.12
C ILE A 248 7.87 -2.68 17.93
N ALA A 249 7.65 -2.00 16.80
CA ALA A 249 8.47 -2.18 15.61
C ALA A 249 9.93 -1.80 15.88
N SER A 250 10.18 -0.68 16.55
CA SER A 250 11.54 -0.22 16.89
C SER A 250 12.24 -1.17 17.85
N GLU A 251 11.55 -1.69 18.87
CA GLU A 251 12.12 -2.65 19.82
C GLU A 251 12.59 -3.92 19.10
N VAL A 252 11.73 -4.47 18.24
CA VAL A 252 12.04 -5.68 17.46
C VAL A 252 13.25 -5.46 16.55
N PHE A 253 13.25 -4.37 15.78
CA PHE A 253 14.34 -4.09 14.85
C PHE A 253 15.63 -3.73 15.59
N ASN A 254 15.61 -2.91 16.65
CA ASN A 254 16.81 -2.59 17.43
C ASN A 254 17.44 -3.84 18.07
N LYS A 255 16.63 -4.81 18.49
CA LYS A 255 17.10 -6.05 19.09
C LYS A 255 17.75 -7.00 18.07
N HIS A 256 17.20 -7.08 16.86
CA HIS A 256 17.59 -8.08 15.87
C HIS A 256 18.40 -7.53 14.68
N MET A 257 18.48 -6.21 14.53
CA MET A 257 19.27 -5.46 13.57
C MET A 257 20.00 -4.33 14.32
N PRO A 258 21.11 -4.63 15.03
CA PRO A 258 21.87 -3.63 15.79
C PRO A 258 22.65 -2.67 14.88
N THR A 259 22.81 -3.01 13.60
CA THR A 259 23.40 -2.17 12.55
C THR A 259 22.37 -1.20 11.98
N PRO A 260 22.78 -0.12 11.29
CA PRO A 260 21.84 0.82 10.68
C PRO A 260 20.88 0.20 9.64
N ASN A 261 21.30 -0.90 9.01
CA ASN A 261 20.57 -1.69 8.03
C ASN A 261 21.17 -3.12 7.95
N GLN A 262 20.62 -3.98 7.10
CA GLN A 262 21.04 -5.36 6.84
C GLN A 262 21.50 -5.60 5.40
N MET A 263 21.92 -4.58 4.65
CA MET A 263 22.34 -4.74 3.24
C MET A 263 23.52 -5.73 3.07
N PHE A 264 24.30 -5.97 4.11
CA PHE A 264 25.35 -6.98 4.13
C PHE A 264 24.83 -8.42 4.13
N VAL A 265 23.55 -8.65 4.46
CA VAL A 265 22.87 -9.95 4.39
C VAL A 265 22.46 -10.21 2.94
N ARG A 266 23.41 -10.62 2.09
CA ARG A 266 23.21 -10.71 0.62
C ARG A 266 22.22 -11.78 0.15
N ARG A 267 21.84 -12.72 1.02
CA ARG A 267 20.93 -13.85 0.72
C ARG A 267 21.34 -14.66 -0.51
N GLU A 268 22.64 -14.99 -0.62
CA GLU A 268 23.16 -15.81 -1.72
C GLU A 268 22.61 -17.24 -1.72
N ASP A 269 22.15 -17.71 -0.56
CA ASP A 269 21.43 -18.97 -0.33
C ASP A 269 20.09 -19.06 -1.06
N VAL A 270 19.48 -17.91 -1.38
CA VAL A 270 18.14 -17.85 -1.96
C VAL A 270 18.20 -18.09 -3.47
N SER A 271 17.48 -19.09 -3.96
CA SER A 271 17.22 -19.29 -5.39
C SER A 271 15.71 -19.34 -5.62
N ILE A 272 15.16 -18.29 -6.24
CA ILE A 272 13.73 -18.17 -6.56
C ILE A 272 13.57 -18.27 -8.07
N THR A 273 12.71 -19.17 -8.52
CA THR A 273 12.32 -19.31 -9.93
C THR A 273 11.06 -18.50 -10.23
N ARG A 274 10.76 -18.34 -11.52
CA ARG A 274 9.49 -17.72 -11.95
C ARG A 274 8.27 -18.46 -11.43
N ASN A 275 8.33 -19.79 -11.34
CA ASN A 275 7.22 -20.61 -10.88
C ASN A 275 6.97 -20.45 -9.39
N ASP A 276 8.00 -20.17 -8.58
CA ASP A 276 7.83 -19.91 -7.16
C ASP A 276 7.00 -18.65 -6.90
N LEU A 277 7.21 -17.58 -7.70
CA LEU A 277 6.39 -16.35 -7.66
C LEU A 277 4.94 -16.57 -8.13
N LEU A 278 4.66 -17.67 -8.83
CA LEU A 278 3.34 -18.02 -9.35
C LEU A 278 2.72 -19.22 -8.61
N ASN A 279 3.32 -19.63 -7.49
CA ASN A 279 2.86 -20.79 -6.73
C ASN A 279 1.64 -20.44 -5.86
N MET A 280 0.45 -20.61 -6.44
CA MET A 280 -0.84 -20.35 -5.81
C MET A 280 -1.31 -21.47 -4.87
N ASN A 281 -0.42 -22.38 -4.42
CA ASN A 281 -0.73 -23.40 -3.41
C ASN A 281 -0.91 -22.75 -2.02
N VAL A 282 -2.01 -22.02 -1.87
CA VAL A 282 -2.36 -21.30 -0.65
C VAL A 282 -3.41 -22.10 0.11
N PRO A 283 -3.08 -22.67 1.28
CA PRO A 283 -4.06 -23.37 2.08
C PRO A 283 -5.12 -22.38 2.56
N GLY A 284 -6.39 -22.77 2.47
CA GLY A 284 -7.49 -21.92 2.91
C GLY A 284 -8.81 -22.38 2.32
N LYS A 285 -9.87 -21.70 2.74
CA LYS A 285 -11.22 -21.88 2.22
C LYS A 285 -11.78 -20.54 1.79
N ILE A 286 -12.81 -20.58 0.96
CA ILE A 286 -13.65 -19.42 0.65
C ILE A 286 -14.92 -19.59 1.48
N THR A 287 -15.29 -18.59 2.27
CA THR A 287 -16.43 -18.68 3.20
C THR A 287 -17.43 -17.56 2.97
N GLU A 288 -18.72 -17.79 3.30
CA GLU A 288 -19.69 -16.69 3.31
C GLU A 288 -19.25 -15.56 4.27
N ALA A 289 -18.64 -15.91 5.40
CA ALA A 289 -18.08 -14.94 6.33
C ALA A 289 -16.97 -14.09 5.69
N GLY A 290 -16.09 -14.69 4.88
CA GLY A 290 -15.07 -14.00 4.11
C GLY A 290 -15.66 -13.06 3.07
N ILE A 291 -16.72 -13.49 2.36
CA ILE A 291 -17.47 -12.66 1.41
C ILE A 291 -18.07 -11.44 2.12
N ARG A 292 -18.80 -11.65 3.21
CA ARG A 292 -19.41 -10.58 4.01
C ARG A 292 -18.38 -9.60 4.53
N LYS A 293 -17.23 -10.10 5.02
CA LYS A 293 -16.13 -9.26 5.49
C LYS A 293 -15.54 -8.38 4.38
N ASN A 294 -15.37 -8.93 3.17
CA ASN A 294 -14.89 -8.14 2.03
C ASN A 294 -15.92 -7.08 1.60
N LEU A 295 -17.21 -7.41 1.64
CA LEU A 295 -18.28 -6.43 1.39
C LEU A 295 -18.27 -5.30 2.43
N ASP A 296 -18.19 -5.62 3.72
CA ASP A 296 -18.20 -4.63 4.80
C ASP A 296 -17.02 -3.66 4.68
N ILE A 297 -15.84 -4.18 4.34
CA ILE A 297 -14.62 -3.38 4.20
C ILE A 297 -14.65 -2.54 2.94
N GLY A 298 -15.06 -3.13 1.80
CA GLY A 298 -15.21 -2.38 0.56
C GLY A 298 -16.24 -1.24 0.70
N LEU A 299 -17.40 -1.53 1.28
CA LEU A 299 -18.43 -0.52 1.55
C LEU A 299 -17.96 0.55 2.53
N GLY A 300 -17.36 0.16 3.66
CA GLY A 300 -16.84 1.10 4.65
C GLY A 300 -15.76 2.01 4.08
N TYR A 301 -14.86 1.46 3.27
CA TYR A 301 -13.82 2.26 2.62
C TYR A 301 -14.40 3.23 1.58
N MET A 302 -15.22 2.72 0.64
CA MET A 302 -15.80 3.53 -0.42
C MET A 302 -16.70 4.64 0.14
N GLU A 303 -17.45 4.36 1.21
CA GLU A 303 -18.28 5.35 1.88
C GLU A 303 -17.45 6.52 2.42
N GLY A 304 -16.36 6.24 3.13
CA GLY A 304 -15.47 7.28 3.64
C GLY A 304 -14.72 8.02 2.52
N TRP A 305 -14.30 7.29 1.48
CA TRP A 305 -13.63 7.87 0.32
C TRP A 305 -14.54 8.85 -0.42
N LEU A 306 -15.82 8.51 -0.61
CA LEU A 306 -16.83 9.40 -1.19
C LEU A 306 -17.10 10.63 -0.31
N ARG A 307 -16.76 10.62 0.97
CA ARG A 307 -16.79 11.79 1.88
C ARG A 307 -15.47 12.56 1.93
N GLY A 308 -14.47 12.16 1.13
CA GLY A 308 -13.16 12.80 1.08
C GLY A 308 -12.16 12.30 2.12
N VAL A 309 -12.42 11.14 2.75
CA VAL A 309 -11.54 10.51 3.74
C VAL A 309 -11.00 9.20 3.18
N GLY A 310 -9.72 9.17 2.77
CA GLY A 310 -9.10 7.99 2.14
C GLY A 310 -8.31 7.07 3.09
N CYS A 311 -8.30 7.37 4.40
CA CYS A 311 -7.62 6.61 5.45
C CYS A 311 -8.64 6.40 6.58
N ILE A 312 -9.14 5.16 6.72
CA ILE A 312 -10.37 4.90 7.48
C ILE A 312 -10.13 3.78 8.50
N PRO A 313 -10.46 3.98 9.79
CA PRO A 313 -10.45 2.91 10.76
C PRO A 313 -11.63 1.96 10.53
N ILE A 314 -11.36 0.71 10.19
CA ILE A 314 -12.37 -0.35 10.02
C ILE A 314 -11.91 -1.58 10.81
N ASN A 315 -12.75 -2.07 11.73
CA ASN A 315 -12.45 -3.26 12.54
C ASN A 315 -11.06 -3.23 13.21
N TYR A 316 -10.70 -2.08 13.80
CA TYR A 316 -9.39 -1.84 14.45
C TYR A 316 -8.17 -1.94 13.52
N LEU A 317 -8.38 -1.78 12.21
CA LEU A 317 -7.33 -1.64 11.21
C LEU A 317 -7.44 -0.28 10.54
N MET A 318 -6.31 0.36 10.28
CA MET A 318 -6.25 1.55 9.46
C MET A 318 -6.20 1.14 7.99
N GLU A 319 -7.34 1.22 7.30
CA GLU A 319 -7.49 0.74 5.94
C GLU A 319 -7.30 1.87 4.91
N ASP A 320 -6.70 1.51 3.79
CA ASP A 320 -6.54 2.35 2.60
C ASP A 320 -7.21 1.71 1.36
N ALA A 321 -7.00 2.31 0.19
CA ALA A 321 -7.61 1.85 -1.05
C ALA A 321 -7.26 0.39 -1.37
N ALA A 322 -6.05 -0.06 -1.06
CA ALA A 322 -5.58 -1.41 -1.40
C ALA A 322 -6.44 -2.49 -0.72
N THR A 323 -6.92 -2.22 0.50
CA THR A 323 -7.81 -3.14 1.20
C THR A 323 -9.17 -3.26 0.51
N ALA A 324 -9.72 -2.16 -0.01
CA ALA A 324 -10.95 -2.20 -0.81
C ALA A 324 -10.73 -2.86 -2.18
N GLU A 325 -9.58 -2.61 -2.83
CA GLU A 325 -9.19 -3.22 -4.10
C GLU A 325 -9.11 -4.75 -4.02
N VAL A 326 -8.40 -5.29 -3.02
CA VAL A 326 -8.32 -6.74 -2.84
C VAL A 326 -9.68 -7.33 -2.46
N SER A 327 -10.48 -6.61 -1.66
CA SER A 327 -11.82 -7.05 -1.26
C SER A 327 -12.75 -7.19 -2.46
N ARG A 328 -12.83 -6.17 -3.33
CA ARG A 328 -13.64 -6.26 -4.56
C ARG A 328 -13.13 -7.33 -5.51
N SER A 329 -11.81 -7.46 -5.61
CA SER A 329 -11.19 -8.37 -6.58
C SER A 329 -11.39 -9.83 -6.21
N GLN A 330 -11.35 -10.16 -4.92
CA GLN A 330 -11.71 -11.50 -4.46
C GLN A 330 -13.17 -11.82 -4.74
N LEU A 331 -14.09 -10.91 -4.42
CA LEU A 331 -15.52 -11.09 -4.70
C LEU A 331 -15.78 -11.31 -6.19
N TRP A 332 -15.18 -10.48 -7.04
CA TRP A 332 -15.24 -10.63 -8.49
C TRP A 332 -14.68 -11.98 -8.94
N GLN A 333 -13.50 -12.38 -8.44
CA GLN A 333 -12.83 -13.61 -8.83
C GLN A 333 -13.67 -14.85 -8.46
N TRP A 334 -14.24 -14.85 -7.26
CA TRP A 334 -15.08 -15.93 -6.77
C TRP A 334 -16.38 -16.06 -7.58
N ALA A 335 -17.03 -14.94 -7.91
CA ALA A 335 -18.21 -14.92 -8.76
C ALA A 335 -17.88 -15.35 -10.20
N ARG A 336 -16.78 -14.86 -10.79
CA ARG A 336 -16.34 -15.17 -12.16
C ARG A 336 -16.13 -16.67 -12.36
N HIS A 337 -15.47 -17.32 -11.40
CA HIS A 337 -15.13 -18.74 -11.46
C HIS A 337 -16.21 -19.64 -10.84
N GLY A 338 -17.33 -19.07 -10.37
CA GLY A 338 -18.45 -19.83 -9.85
C GLY A 338 -18.07 -20.73 -8.66
N VAL A 339 -17.15 -20.26 -7.81
CA VAL A 339 -16.58 -21.06 -6.72
C VAL A 339 -17.66 -21.48 -5.72
N VAL A 340 -17.43 -22.60 -5.04
CA VAL A 340 -18.33 -23.07 -3.98
C VAL A 340 -17.69 -22.74 -2.64
N THR A 341 -18.43 -22.05 -1.77
CA THR A 341 -17.96 -21.74 -0.41
C THR A 341 -17.83 -23.01 0.43
N ALA A 342 -17.13 -22.93 1.55
CA ALA A 342 -17.02 -24.02 2.53
C ALA A 342 -18.39 -24.52 3.02
N GLU A 343 -19.41 -23.64 3.00
CA GLU A 343 -20.78 -23.93 3.36
C GLU A 343 -21.62 -24.52 2.20
N GLY A 344 -21.02 -24.77 1.03
CA GLY A 344 -21.68 -25.37 -0.12
C GLY A 344 -22.50 -24.38 -0.97
N LYS A 345 -22.32 -23.07 -0.78
CA LYS A 345 -23.02 -22.05 -1.59
C LYS A 345 -22.20 -21.73 -2.83
N LYS A 346 -22.82 -21.79 -4.00
CA LYS A 346 -22.19 -21.30 -5.24
C LYS A 346 -22.15 -19.76 -5.20
N VAL A 347 -20.97 -19.20 -5.42
CA VAL A 347 -20.79 -17.76 -5.54
C VAL A 347 -21.08 -17.36 -6.98
N ASP A 348 -22.18 -16.65 -7.18
CA ASP A 348 -22.58 -16.08 -8.46
C ASP A 348 -23.04 -14.62 -8.30
N LYS A 349 -23.34 -13.98 -9.43
CA LYS A 349 -23.82 -12.58 -9.49
C LYS A 349 -25.01 -12.32 -8.55
N ALA A 350 -26.02 -13.19 -8.57
CA ALA A 350 -27.23 -12.98 -7.79
C ALA A 350 -26.95 -13.07 -6.28
N TYR A 351 -26.13 -14.04 -5.89
CA TYR A 351 -25.71 -14.22 -4.51
C TYR A 351 -24.87 -13.04 -4.01
N CYS A 352 -23.88 -12.58 -4.79
CA CYS A 352 -23.05 -11.43 -4.44
C CYS A 352 -23.86 -10.13 -4.29
N LEU A 353 -24.78 -9.84 -5.21
CA LEU A 353 -25.62 -8.64 -5.16
C LEU A 353 -26.61 -8.67 -3.98
N ASN A 354 -27.17 -9.84 -3.66
CA ASN A 354 -28.03 -10.00 -2.49
C ASN A 354 -27.26 -9.71 -1.18
N LEU A 355 -26.05 -10.28 -1.03
CA LEU A 355 -25.21 -10.02 0.12
C LEU A 355 -24.75 -8.56 0.21
N LEU A 356 -24.41 -7.95 -0.93
CA LEU A 356 -24.05 -6.53 -0.99
C LEU A 356 -25.19 -5.64 -0.48
N ARG A 357 -26.43 -5.88 -0.92
CA ARG A 357 -27.60 -5.14 -0.44
C ARG A 357 -27.80 -5.30 1.06
N GLN A 358 -27.74 -6.54 1.57
CA GLN A 358 -27.87 -6.81 3.00
C GLN A 358 -26.83 -6.04 3.83
N GLN A 359 -25.57 -6.04 3.40
CA GLN A 359 -24.51 -5.32 4.13
C GLN A 359 -24.63 -3.81 4.02
N ALA A 360 -24.99 -3.29 2.85
CA ALA A 360 -25.22 -1.86 2.66
C ALA A 360 -26.36 -1.36 3.57
N ASP A 361 -27.47 -2.09 3.63
CA ASP A 361 -28.62 -1.76 4.48
C ASP A 361 -28.25 -1.82 5.97
N ALA A 362 -27.51 -2.86 6.39
CA ALA A 362 -27.08 -3.03 7.78
C ALA A 362 -26.10 -1.94 8.23
N LEU A 363 -25.16 -1.54 7.36
CA LEU A 363 -24.20 -0.48 7.64
C LEU A 363 -24.88 0.90 7.65
N ALA A 364 -25.75 1.17 6.67
CA ALA A 364 -26.50 2.41 6.59
C ALA A 364 -27.39 2.63 7.83
N ALA A 365 -28.04 1.57 8.34
CA ALA A 365 -28.90 1.64 9.52
C ALA A 365 -28.15 2.02 10.81
N ARG A 366 -26.84 1.73 10.89
CA ARG A 366 -25.99 2.04 12.05
C ARG A 366 -25.21 3.35 11.88
N ALA A 367 -25.25 3.93 10.68
CA ALA A 367 -24.45 5.09 10.32
C ALA A 367 -25.15 6.41 10.68
N PRO A 368 -24.41 7.50 10.91
CA PRO A 368 -24.98 8.84 11.04
C PRO A 368 -25.77 9.25 9.78
N LYS A 369 -26.70 10.20 9.96
CA LYS A 369 -27.41 10.82 8.83
C LYS A 369 -26.40 11.43 7.85
N GLY A 370 -26.63 11.21 6.55
CA GLY A 370 -25.74 11.68 5.48
C GLY A 370 -24.61 10.72 5.10
N SER A 371 -24.61 9.49 5.64
CA SER A 371 -23.71 8.43 5.16
C SER A 371 -23.94 8.11 3.68
N LYS A 372 -22.90 7.65 3.01
CA LYS A 372 -22.92 7.35 1.57
C LYS A 372 -22.95 5.84 1.26
N TYR A 373 -23.38 4.99 2.19
CA TYR A 373 -23.34 3.53 2.04
C TYR A 373 -24.14 3.02 0.84
N HIS A 374 -25.34 3.54 0.58
CA HIS A 374 -26.12 3.12 -0.59
C HIS A 374 -25.47 3.56 -1.92
N LEU A 375 -24.85 4.75 -1.94
CA LEU A 375 -24.10 5.22 -3.12
C LEU A 375 -22.83 4.38 -3.33
N ALA A 376 -22.12 4.06 -2.24
CA ALA A 376 -20.98 3.15 -2.29
C ALA A 376 -21.40 1.78 -2.84
N ALA A 377 -22.52 1.22 -2.37
CA ALA A 377 -23.06 -0.04 -2.87
C ALA A 377 -23.42 0.02 -4.36
N GLN A 378 -23.95 1.14 -4.85
CA GLN A 378 -24.24 1.33 -6.27
C GLN A 378 -22.97 1.22 -7.13
N TYR A 379 -21.90 1.90 -6.75
CA TYR A 379 -20.61 1.80 -7.46
C TYR A 379 -19.96 0.43 -7.30
N PHE A 380 -20.12 -0.19 -6.13
CA PHE A 380 -19.52 -1.49 -5.83
C PHE A 380 -20.22 -2.64 -6.56
N ALA A 381 -21.52 -2.51 -6.87
CA ALA A 381 -22.34 -3.55 -7.48
C ALA A 381 -21.75 -4.10 -8.78
N GLY A 382 -21.27 -3.26 -9.69
CA GLY A 382 -20.66 -3.71 -10.95
C GLY A 382 -19.33 -4.44 -10.79
N GLN A 383 -18.67 -4.27 -9.63
CA GLN A 383 -17.31 -4.76 -9.39
C GLN A 383 -17.27 -6.09 -8.61
N VAL A 384 -18.42 -6.68 -8.27
CA VAL A 384 -18.51 -7.91 -7.46
C VAL A 384 -19.25 -9.05 -8.17
N THR A 385 -19.61 -8.89 -9.43
CA THR A 385 -20.48 -9.84 -10.17
C THR A 385 -19.72 -10.87 -10.99
N GLY A 386 -18.40 -10.71 -11.16
CA GLY A 386 -17.61 -11.55 -12.06
C GLY A 386 -17.77 -11.22 -13.55
N GLU A 387 -18.39 -10.08 -13.88
CA GLU A 387 -18.56 -9.60 -15.26
C GLU A 387 -17.52 -8.52 -15.57
N ASP A 388 -17.88 -7.24 -15.42
CA ASP A 388 -16.97 -6.12 -15.64
C ASP A 388 -15.94 -6.01 -14.50
N TYR A 389 -14.72 -5.60 -14.85
CA TYR A 389 -13.64 -5.42 -13.89
C TYR A 389 -12.88 -4.14 -14.23
N ALA A 390 -13.06 -3.12 -13.40
CA ALA A 390 -12.24 -1.91 -13.50
C ALA A 390 -10.81 -2.21 -13.01
N ASP A 391 -9.82 -1.60 -13.66
CA ASP A 391 -8.42 -1.79 -13.24
C ASP A 391 -8.19 -1.25 -11.84
N PHE A 392 -8.87 -0.17 -11.44
CA PHE A 392 -8.84 0.40 -10.10
C PHE A 392 -10.24 0.89 -9.69
N LEU A 393 -10.56 0.87 -8.41
CA LEU A 393 -11.83 1.41 -7.89
C LEU A 393 -11.87 2.94 -7.86
N THR A 394 -10.70 3.57 -7.98
CA THR A 394 -10.52 5.03 -7.91
C THR A 394 -10.71 5.72 -9.26
N THR A 395 -10.84 4.95 -10.34
CA THR A 395 -11.18 5.40 -11.70
C THR A 395 -12.65 5.13 -11.96
#